data_AF-A0A1J5RYS0-F1
#
_entry.id   AF-A0A1J5RYS0-F1
#
_cell.length_a   1.000
_cell.length_b   1.000
_cell.length_c   1.000
_cell.angle_alpha   90.00
_cell.angle_beta   90.00
_cell.angle_gamma   90.00
#
_symmetry.space_group_name_H-M   'P 1'
#
loop_
_entity.id
_entity.type
_entity.pdbx_description
1 polymer ?
#
loop_
_entity_poly.entity_id
_entity_poly.type
_entity_poly.pdbx_seq_one_letter_code
_entity_poly.pdbx_strand_id
1 'polypeptide(L)'
;MSEAPQDPLEFLKSMWGSMGFPLPGMVTPTLDVGELDKRITDLKAVENWLKMNLGMLQISIQGLEMQRATLATMQAMGSSDGSESGTAPSVANPGLWPWNFVPPAAGATPPPKEKE
;
A
#
# COMPACT_ATOMS: atom_id res chain seq x y z
N MET A 1 -37.22 -3.58 -25.19
CA MET A 1 -35.79 -3.23 -25.16
C MET A 1 -35.18 -3.96 -23.98
N SER A 2 -34.45 -5.04 -24.24
CA SER A 2 -33.76 -5.83 -23.23
C SER A 2 -32.27 -5.74 -23.53
N GLU A 3 -31.58 -4.80 -22.90
CA GLU A 3 -30.13 -4.65 -23.01
C GLU A 3 -29.50 -5.33 -21.79
N ALA A 4 -28.64 -6.32 -22.06
CA ALA A 4 -27.92 -7.05 -21.02
C ALA A 4 -27.02 -6.10 -20.20
N PRO A 5 -26.80 -6.38 -18.89
CA PRO A 5 -25.89 -5.61 -18.07
C PRO A 5 -24.48 -5.77 -18.64
N GLN A 6 -23.82 -4.66 -18.93
CA GLN A 6 -22.46 -4.54 -19.47
C GLN A 6 -21.52 -5.62 -18.91
N ASP A 7 -21.03 -6.48 -19.80
CA ASP A 7 -20.19 -7.64 -19.45
C ASP A 7 -18.85 -7.13 -18.86
N PRO A 8 -18.52 -7.46 -17.59
CA PRO A 8 -17.33 -6.93 -16.90
C PRO A 8 -16.02 -7.25 -17.63
N LEU A 9 -16.01 -8.27 -18.49
CA LEU A 9 -14.87 -8.62 -19.32
C LEU A 9 -14.61 -7.60 -20.43
N GLU A 10 -15.66 -7.00 -20.99
CA GLU A 10 -15.53 -5.93 -22.01
C GLU A 10 -15.02 -4.63 -21.39
N PHE A 11 -15.39 -4.32 -20.15
CA PHE A 11 -14.80 -3.20 -19.40
C PHE A 11 -13.30 -3.40 -19.18
N LEU A 12 -12.89 -4.61 -18.78
CA LEU A 12 -11.48 -4.94 -18.55
C LEU A 12 -10.67 -4.90 -19.86
N LYS A 13 -11.27 -5.41 -20.95
CA LYS A 13 -10.72 -5.35 -22.30
C LYS A 13 -10.59 -3.91 -22.81
N SER A 14 -11.58 -3.06 -22.53
CA SER A 14 -11.59 -1.63 -22.86
C SER A 14 -10.50 -0.88 -22.11
N MET A 15 -10.32 -1.13 -20.81
CA MET A 15 -9.23 -0.54 -20.03
C MET A 15 -7.86 -1.00 -20.53
N TRP A 16 -7.69 -2.30 -20.81
CA TRP A 16 -6.43 -2.85 -21.31
C TRP A 16 -6.07 -2.32 -22.70
N GLY A 17 -7.06 -2.20 -23.60
CA GLY A 17 -6.88 -1.63 -24.93
C GLY A 17 -6.66 -0.12 -24.92
N SER A 18 -7.29 0.61 -23.99
CA SER A 18 -7.17 2.08 -23.86
C SER A 18 -5.85 2.52 -23.22
N MET A 19 -5.23 1.67 -22.39
CA MET A 19 -3.94 1.97 -21.74
C MET A 19 -2.72 1.77 -22.67
N GLY A 20 -2.94 1.40 -23.94
CA GLY A 20 -1.88 1.36 -24.96
C GLY A 20 -0.87 0.23 -24.78
N PHE A 21 -1.19 -0.81 -24.02
CA PHE A 21 -0.34 -2.00 -23.93
C PHE A 21 -0.40 -2.78 -25.25
N PRO A 22 0.71 -2.88 -25.99
CA PRO A 22 0.69 -3.48 -27.33
C PRO A 22 0.34 -4.96 -27.23
N LEU A 23 -0.58 -5.39 -28.10
CA LEU A 23 -0.91 -6.80 -28.30
C LEU A 23 0.37 -7.59 -28.62
N PRO A 24 0.54 -8.81 -28.07
CA PRO A 24 1.70 -9.64 -28.34
C PRO A 24 1.81 -9.91 -29.84
N GLY A 25 2.80 -9.31 -30.48
CA GLY A 25 3.03 -9.37 -31.92
C GLY A 25 3.64 -8.12 -32.56
N MET A 26 3.60 -6.94 -31.94
CA MET A 26 4.12 -5.70 -32.55
C MET A 26 4.80 -4.76 -31.54
N VAL A 27 5.95 -5.18 -31.03
CA VAL A 27 7.08 -4.30 -30.64
C VAL A 27 8.28 -5.23 -30.55
N THR A 28 9.21 -5.15 -31.50
CA THR A 28 10.59 -5.56 -31.21
C THR A 28 11.09 -4.58 -30.15
N PRO A 29 11.28 -4.99 -28.88
CA PRO A 29 11.91 -4.11 -27.92
C PRO A 29 13.33 -3.91 -28.45
N THR A 30 13.74 -2.67 -28.66
CA THR A 30 15.16 -2.36 -28.70
C THR A 30 15.69 -2.73 -27.31
N LEU A 31 16.20 -3.95 -27.16
CA LEU A 31 16.78 -4.49 -25.93
C LEU A 31 18.13 -3.79 -25.69
N ASP A 32 18.06 -2.49 -25.41
CA ASP A 32 19.19 -1.79 -24.84
C ASP A 32 19.36 -2.31 -23.41
N VAL A 33 20.49 -2.99 -23.17
CA VAL A 33 20.85 -3.54 -21.87
C VAL A 33 20.83 -2.45 -20.80
N GLY A 34 21.19 -1.20 -21.14
CA GLY A 34 21.12 -0.08 -20.21
C GLY A 34 19.70 0.28 -19.78
N GLU A 35 18.71 0.19 -20.67
CA GLU A 35 17.31 0.38 -20.30
C GLU A 35 16.81 -0.78 -19.42
N LEU A 36 17.19 -2.02 -19.75
CA LEU A 36 16.87 -3.18 -18.93
C LEU A 36 17.43 -3.07 -17.50
N ASP A 37 18.68 -2.64 -17.34
CA ASP A 37 19.30 -2.42 -16.03
C ASP A 37 18.58 -1.34 -15.22
N LYS A 38 18.14 -0.27 -15.88
CA LYS A 38 17.32 0.78 -15.24
C LYS A 38 15.97 0.22 -14.80
N ARG A 39 15.25 -0.50 -15.67
CA ARG A 39 13.97 -1.14 -15.33
C ARG A 39 14.11 -2.12 -14.18
N ILE A 40 15.17 -2.92 -14.16
CA ILE A 40 15.47 -3.84 -13.06
C ILE A 40 15.68 -3.07 -11.75
N THR A 41 16.43 -1.98 -11.79
CA THR A 41 16.69 -1.14 -10.61
C THR A 41 15.40 -0.51 -10.07
N ASP A 42 14.58 0.06 -10.96
CA ASP A 42 13.30 0.67 -10.60
C ASP A 42 12.35 -0.38 -9.99
N LEU A 43 12.24 -1.57 -10.59
CA LEU A 43 11.40 -2.65 -10.08
C LEU A 43 11.89 -3.21 -8.75
N LYS A 44 13.21 -3.29 -8.52
CA LYS A 44 13.77 -3.66 -7.21
C LYS A 44 13.45 -2.64 -6.13
N ALA A 45 13.45 -1.35 -6.46
CA ALA A 45 13.05 -0.30 -5.52
C ALA A 45 11.56 -0.46 -5.14
N VAL A 46 10.69 -0.73 -6.12
CA VAL A 46 9.27 -1.04 -5.88
C VAL A 46 9.11 -2.30 -5.03
N GLU A 47 9.85 -3.36 -5.33
CA GLU A 47 9.84 -4.60 -4.56
C GLU A 47 10.21 -4.35 -3.08
N ASN A 48 11.29 -3.61 -2.83
CA ASN A 48 11.71 -3.28 -1.47
C ASN A 48 10.66 -2.44 -0.73
N TRP A 49 10.01 -1.50 -1.43
CA TRP A 49 8.93 -0.70 -0.85
C TRP A 49 7.71 -1.55 -0.49
N LEU A 50 7.32 -2.49 -1.35
CA LEU A 50 6.23 -3.43 -1.07
C LEU A 50 6.55 -4.36 0.11
N LYS A 51 7.80 -4.85 0.22
CA LYS A 51 8.25 -5.63 1.38
C LYS A 51 8.14 -4.85 2.68
N MET A 52 8.46 -3.55 2.66
CA MET A 52 8.27 -2.67 3.82
C MET A 52 6.78 -2.53 4.19
N ASN A 53 5.88 -2.36 3.21
CA ASN A 53 4.44 -2.32 3.46
C ASN A 53 3.93 -3.62 4.08
N LEU A 54 4.37 -4.77 3.55
CA LEU A 54 4.02 -6.08 4.09
C LEU A 54 4.51 -6.23 5.54
N GLY A 55 5.77 -5.87 5.81
CA GLY A 55 6.34 -5.95 7.16
C GLY A 55 5.56 -5.12 8.17
N MET A 56 5.18 -3.88 7.82
CA MET A 56 4.36 -3.05 8.70
C MET A 56 2.98 -3.67 8.94
N LEU A 57 2.32 -4.17 7.89
CA LEU A 57 1.01 -4.81 8.03
C LEU A 57 1.07 -5.98 9.02
N GLN A 58 2.12 -6.81 8.93
CA GLN A 58 2.33 -7.93 9.85
C GLN A 58 2.51 -7.46 11.29
N ILE A 59 3.25 -6.37 11.52
CA ILE A 59 3.42 -5.78 12.86
C ILE A 59 2.08 -5.26 13.40
N SER A 60 1.29 -4.56 12.59
CA SER A 60 -0.03 -4.07 12.98
C SER A 60 -0.97 -5.20 13.38
N ILE A 61 -0.95 -6.32 12.63
CA ILE A 61 -1.73 -7.52 12.95
C ILE A 61 -1.29 -8.10 14.30
N GLN A 62 0.01 -8.28 14.52
CA GLN A 62 0.53 -8.78 15.80
C GLN A 62 0.15 -7.87 16.98
N GLY A 63 0.18 -6.55 16.77
CA GLY A 63 -0.29 -5.58 17.76
C GLY A 63 -1.78 -5.74 18.09
N LEU A 64 -2.63 -5.93 17.08
CA LEU A 64 -4.06 -6.21 17.26
C LEU A 64 -4.33 -7.54 17.97
N GLU A 65 -3.58 -8.58 17.62
CA GLU A 65 -3.69 -9.89 18.26
C GLU A 65 -3.30 -9.83 19.74
N MET A 66 -2.24 -9.08 20.07
CA MET A 66 -1.86 -8.81 21.45
C MET A 66 -2.92 -8.00 22.20
N GLN A 67 -3.50 -6.96 21.58
CA GLN A 67 -4.61 -6.20 22.16
C GLN A 67 -5.83 -7.07 22.44
N ARG A 68 -6.18 -7.96 21.50
CA ARG A 68 -7.27 -8.93 21.67
C ARG A 68 -6.99 -9.90 22.83
N ALA A 69 -5.77 -10.43 22.94
CA ALA A 69 -5.40 -11.33 24.02
C ALA A 69 -5.49 -10.64 25.40
N THR A 70 -5.05 -9.38 25.48
CA THR A 70 -5.17 -8.56 26.69
C THR A 70 -6.64 -8.31 27.05
N LEU A 71 -7.49 -7.96 26.08
CA LEU A 71 -8.93 -7.79 26.30
C LEU A 71 -9.61 -9.08 26.74
N ALA A 72 -9.26 -10.22 26.14
CA ALA A 72 -9.78 -11.53 26.54
C ALA A 72 -9.38 -11.88 27.99
N THR A 73 -8.14 -11.54 28.37
CA THR A 73 -7.65 -11.72 29.74
C THR A 73 -8.39 -10.80 30.72
N MET A 74 -8.60 -9.53 30.36
CA MET A 74 -9.37 -8.58 31.16
C MET A 74 -10.84 -9.00 31.29
N GLN A 75 -11.44 -9.59 30.25
CA GLN A 75 -12.81 -10.13 30.32
C GLN A 75 -12.90 -11.38 31.21
N ALA A 76 -11.89 -12.24 31.17
CA ALA A 76 -11.78 -13.40 32.05
C ALA A 76 -11.59 -12.98 33.53
N MET A 77 -10.79 -11.93 33.79
CA MET A 77 -10.58 -11.38 35.15
C MET A 77 -11.72 -10.45 35.60
N GLY A 78 -12.44 -9.80 34.70
CA GLY A 78 -13.61 -8.96 35.00
C GLY A 78 -14.85 -9.76 35.43
N SER A 79 -14.79 -11.09 35.33
CA SER A 79 -15.72 -11.99 36.03
C SER A 79 -15.37 -12.17 37.52
N SER A 80 -14.29 -11.54 37.98
CA SER A 80 -13.82 -11.48 39.37
C SER A 80 -13.38 -10.06 39.72
N ASP A 81 -14.36 -9.20 40.00
CA ASP A 81 -14.28 -7.91 40.72
C ASP A 81 -13.40 -6.77 40.15
N GLY A 82 -13.94 -5.56 40.18
CA GLY A 82 -13.41 -4.40 39.45
C GLY A 82 -12.08 -3.85 39.98
N SER A 83 -11.23 -3.33 39.08
CA SER A 83 -10.25 -2.27 39.37
C SER A 83 -9.67 -1.69 38.06
N GLU A 84 -9.42 -0.38 38.10
CA GLU A 84 -9.04 0.52 37.02
C GLU A 84 -7.63 0.35 36.43
N SER A 85 -7.50 0.95 35.23
CA SER A 85 -6.31 1.62 34.69
C SER A 85 -5.12 0.76 34.25
N GLY A 86 -5.00 0.62 32.94
CA GLY A 86 -3.75 0.30 32.26
C GLY A 86 -3.65 1.13 31.00
N THR A 87 -2.94 2.26 31.07
CA THR A 87 -2.55 3.06 29.91
C THR A 87 -1.77 2.16 28.95
N ALA A 88 -2.45 1.62 27.93
CA ALA A 88 -1.81 0.79 26.93
C ALA A 88 -0.75 1.63 26.20
N PRO A 89 0.48 1.13 26.04
CA PRO A 89 1.55 1.90 25.42
C PRO A 89 1.17 2.20 23.96
N SER A 90 1.18 3.48 23.60
CA SER A 90 0.82 4.03 22.28
C SER A 90 1.86 3.71 21.18
N VAL A 91 2.49 2.54 21.23
CA VAL A 91 3.43 2.05 20.21
C VAL A 91 2.76 1.16 19.16
N ALA A 92 1.49 0.81 19.34
CA ALA A 92 0.79 -0.12 18.46
C ALA A 92 -0.66 0.31 18.19
N ASN A 93 -0.94 1.59 17.96
CA ASN A 93 -2.25 1.97 17.43
C ASN A 93 -2.30 1.58 15.93
N PRO A 94 -3.01 0.52 15.55
CA PRO A 94 -3.01 -0.01 14.19
C PRO A 94 -3.86 0.86 13.25
N GLY A 95 -4.62 1.83 13.79
CA GLY A 95 -5.31 2.86 13.01
C GLY A 95 -4.39 3.97 12.48
N LEU A 96 -3.13 4.05 12.94
CA LEU A 96 -2.13 4.97 12.43
C LEU A 96 -1.21 4.27 11.44
N TRP A 97 -1.69 4.17 10.21
CA TRP A 97 -0.91 3.67 9.08
C TRP A 97 0.36 4.52 8.86
N PRO A 98 1.50 3.96 8.39
CA PRO A 98 2.76 4.71 8.21
C PRO A 98 2.65 6.00 7.40
N TRP A 99 1.73 6.08 6.44
CA TRP A 99 1.45 7.28 5.66
C TRP A 99 1.05 8.48 6.54
N ASN A 100 0.46 8.24 7.71
CA ASN A 100 0.12 9.30 8.67
C ASN A 100 1.36 9.94 9.33
N PHE A 101 2.52 9.29 9.22
CA PHE A 101 3.81 9.80 9.71
C PHE A 101 4.73 10.26 8.57
N VAL A 102 4.31 10.11 7.31
CA VAL A 102 4.98 10.74 6.17
C VAL A 102 4.44 12.16 6.09
N PRO A 103 5.20 13.21 6.51
CA PRO A 103 4.80 14.56 6.19
C PRO A 103 4.64 14.66 4.67
N PRO A 104 3.63 15.41 4.15
CA PRO A 104 3.57 15.66 2.73
C PRO A 104 4.93 16.24 2.35
N ALA A 105 5.63 15.57 1.43
CA ALA A 105 6.91 16.07 0.94
C ALA A 105 6.64 17.52 0.52
N ALA A 106 7.22 18.46 1.28
CA ALA A 106 7.10 19.87 0.99
C ALA A 106 7.52 20.02 -0.47
N GLY A 107 6.56 20.45 -1.30
CA GLY A 107 6.60 20.30 -2.74
C GLY A 107 7.96 20.68 -3.30
N ALA A 108 8.52 19.80 -4.12
CA ALA A 108 9.60 20.14 -5.02
C ALA A 108 9.15 21.35 -5.85
N THR A 109 9.52 22.54 -5.37
CA THR A 109 9.31 23.79 -6.08
C THR A 109 10.36 23.78 -7.18
N PRO A 110 9.99 23.82 -8.47
CA PRO A 110 10.98 23.97 -9.53
C PRO A 110 11.76 25.27 -9.29
N PRO A 111 13.07 25.32 -9.59
CA PRO A 111 13.87 26.52 -9.37
C PRO A 111 13.26 27.70 -10.12
N PRO A 112 13.30 28.92 -9.55
CA PRO A 112 12.69 30.09 -10.16
C PRO A 112 13.32 30.32 -11.53
N LYS A 113 12.49 30.44 -12.56
CA LYS A 113 12.95 30.85 -13.88
C LYS A 113 13.41 32.31 -13.76
N GLU A 114 14.72 32.52 -13.83
CA GLU A 114 15.31 33.83 -14.07
C GLU A 114 14.67 34.40 -15.36
N LYS A 115 14.04 35.57 -15.22
CA LYS A 115 13.56 36.36 -16.34
C LYS A 115 14.76 37.13 -16.88
N GLU A 116 15.21 36.79 -18.08
CA GLU A 116 15.88 37.73 -18.98
C GLU A 116 14.84 38.56 -19.74
#